data_AF-A0A2N5DQ14-F1
#
_entry.id   AF-A0A2N5DQ14-F1
#
_cell.length_a   1.000
_cell.length_b   1.000
_cell.length_c   1.000
_cell.angle_alpha   90.00
_cell.angle_beta   90.00
_cell.angle_gamma   90.00
#
_symmetry.space_group_name_H-M   'P 1'
#
loop_
_entity.id
_entity.type
_entity.pdbx_description
1 polymer ?
#
loop_
_entity_poly.entity_id
_entity_poly.type
_entity_poly.pdbx_seq_one_letter_code
_entity_poly.pdbx_strand_id
1 'polypeptide(L)'
;MVDYGGDLTPYLGGPVQRIERLGSRFALAVELPKLDQEEARVWVSRLLQAKRSSGVLGWPQLGNGVGDEGAPRVNGAGQGGTVLSLDGLPPNKAIKEGWFFSLNAGGRRYLHMITADAVASNLGAVTVTIEPMLRIVPPDNAVIELAAPKIEGLVQGNEGAWEPDLAEEVGLSFTLVERE
;
A
#
# COMPACT_ATOMS: atom_id res chain seq x y z
N MET A 1 4.64 9.12 -2.61
CA MET A 1 3.70 8.56 -3.60
C MET A 1 4.28 8.82 -4.98
N VAL A 2 4.15 7.86 -5.90
CA VAL A 2 4.51 8.07 -7.31
C VAL A 2 3.21 8.32 -8.05
N ASP A 3 3.02 9.56 -8.48
CA ASP A 3 1.82 10.04 -9.15
C ASP A 3 2.05 10.08 -10.66
N TYR A 4 1.13 9.45 -11.41
CA TYR A 4 1.14 9.44 -12.88
C TYR A 4 -0.02 10.25 -13.49
N GLY A 5 -0.79 10.92 -12.65
CA GLY A 5 -1.80 11.89 -13.07
C GLY A 5 -1.17 13.09 -13.77
N GLY A 6 -1.98 13.84 -14.51
CA GLY A 6 -1.54 15.04 -15.19
C GLY A 6 -2.64 16.10 -15.23
N ASP A 7 -2.22 17.36 -15.18
CA ASP A 7 -3.12 18.50 -15.27
C ASP A 7 -3.30 18.89 -16.74
N LEU A 8 -4.54 18.95 -17.20
CA LEU A 8 -4.91 19.39 -18.53
C LEU A 8 -5.46 20.81 -18.44
N THR A 9 -4.64 21.78 -18.85
CA THR A 9 -5.01 23.20 -18.91
C THR A 9 -5.62 23.50 -20.29
N PRO A 10 -6.91 23.85 -20.37
CA PRO A 10 -7.54 24.15 -21.65
C PRO A 10 -6.99 25.44 -22.26
N TYR A 11 -6.64 25.41 -23.55
CA TYR A 11 -6.13 26.60 -24.27
C TYR A 11 -7.14 27.75 -24.41
N LEU A 12 -8.43 27.49 -24.16
CA LEU A 12 -9.51 28.47 -24.20
C LEU A 12 -9.90 29.03 -22.81
N GLY A 13 -9.05 28.86 -21.79
CA GLY A 13 -9.28 29.44 -20.45
C GLY A 13 -10.35 28.74 -19.61
N GLY A 14 -10.65 27.47 -19.92
CA GLY A 14 -11.49 26.62 -19.07
C GLY A 14 -10.79 26.19 -17.78
N PRO A 15 -11.51 25.57 -16.83
CA PRO A 15 -10.92 25.07 -15.60
C PRO A 15 -9.87 23.99 -15.90
N VAL A 16 -8.77 23.99 -15.14
CA VAL A 16 -7.76 22.93 -15.20
C VAL A 16 -8.40 21.62 -14.75
N GLN A 17 -8.30 20.59 -15.59
CA GLN A 17 -8.80 19.26 -15.25
C GLN A 17 -7.64 18.37 -14.84
N ARG A 18 -7.71 17.84 -13.62
CA ARG A 18 -6.83 16.79 -13.14
C ARG A 18 -7.26 15.46 -13.75
N ILE A 19 -6.40 14.84 -14.56
CA ILE A 19 -6.63 13.50 -15.10
C ILE A 19 -5.82 12.53 -14.25
N GLU A 20 -6.52 11.73 -13.46
CA GLU A 20 -5.92 10.58 -12.79
C GLU A 20 -5.69 9.45 -13.81
N ARG A 21 -4.51 8.84 -13.74
CA ARG A 21 -4.15 7.71 -14.60
C ARG A 21 -4.05 6.45 -13.77
N LEU A 22 -4.48 5.35 -14.38
CA LEU A 22 -4.21 4.01 -13.87
C LEU A 22 -2.69 3.83 -13.81
N GLY A 23 -2.13 3.77 -12.60
CA GLY A 23 -0.68 3.67 -12.41
C GLY A 23 -0.16 4.39 -11.17
N SER A 24 -0.88 5.41 -10.66
CA SER A 24 -0.52 6.08 -9.40
C SER A 24 -0.44 5.07 -8.26
N ARG A 25 0.66 5.10 -7.50
CA ARG A 25 1.02 4.04 -6.54
C ARG A 25 1.84 4.56 -5.37
N PHE A 26 1.85 3.80 -4.29
CA PHE A 26 2.72 4.12 -3.16
C PHE A 26 4.16 3.67 -3.41
N ALA A 27 5.08 4.44 -2.84
CA ALA A 27 6.48 4.10 -2.73
C ALA A 27 6.94 4.49 -1.33
N LEU A 28 7.81 3.68 -0.75
CA LEU A 28 8.30 3.84 0.60
C LEU A 28 9.82 3.94 0.57
N ALA A 29 10.35 5.09 0.99
CA ALA A 29 11.76 5.23 1.30
C ALA A 29 11.99 4.73 2.72
N VAL A 30 12.91 3.78 2.88
CA VAL A 30 13.25 3.17 4.16
C VAL A 30 14.69 3.51 4.48
N GLU A 31 14.88 4.07 5.67
CA GLU A 31 16.19 4.32 6.26
C GLU A 31 16.27 3.51 7.56
N LEU A 32 17.19 2.57 7.59
CA LEU A 32 17.47 1.76 8.77
C LEU A 32 18.63 2.39 9.53
N PRO A 33 18.56 2.44 10.88
CA PRO A 33 19.69 2.84 11.70
C PRO A 33 20.83 1.83 11.55
N LYS A 34 21.96 2.08 12.23
CA LYS A 34 23.04 1.10 12.32
C LYS A 34 22.49 -0.22 12.88
N LEU A 35 22.68 -1.29 12.11
CA LEU A 35 22.24 -2.63 12.46
C LEU A 35 23.40 -3.39 13.09
N ASP A 36 23.08 -4.37 13.93
CA ASP A 36 24.10 -5.35 14.32
C ASP A 36 24.47 -6.26 13.13
N GLN A 37 25.58 -6.99 13.26
CA GLN A 37 26.09 -7.83 12.18
C GLN A 37 25.12 -8.94 11.75
N GLU A 38 24.32 -9.47 12.69
CA GLU A 38 23.38 -10.55 12.41
C GLU A 38 22.16 -10.03 11.63
N GLU A 39 21.61 -8.90 12.06
CA GLU A 39 20.51 -8.18 11.42
C GLU A 39 20.92 -7.67 10.05
N ALA A 40 22.10 -7.06 9.92
CA ALA A 40 22.62 -6.55 8.65
C ALA A 40 22.73 -7.67 7.61
N ARG A 41 23.29 -8.84 7.99
CA ARG A 41 23.39 -10.01 7.10
C ARG A 41 22.01 -10.48 6.62
N VAL A 42 21.02 -10.51 7.51
CA VAL A 42 19.65 -10.92 7.16
C VAL A 42 18.98 -9.90 6.23
N TRP A 43 19.12 -8.60 6.53
CA TRP A 43 18.58 -7.53 5.70
C TRP A 43 19.19 -7.52 4.30
N VAL A 44 20.51 -7.57 4.19
CA VAL A 44 21.21 -7.62 2.89
C VAL A 44 20.76 -8.83 2.07
N SER A 45 20.68 -10.02 2.69
CA SER A 45 20.18 -11.23 2.01
C SER A 45 18.75 -11.05 1.48
N ARG A 46 17.85 -10.50 2.29
CA ARG A 46 16.45 -10.24 1.88
C ARG A 46 16.34 -9.18 0.79
N LEU A 47 17.14 -8.12 0.85
CA LEU A 47 17.18 -7.07 -0.18
C LEU A 47 17.66 -7.62 -1.53
N LEU A 48 18.70 -8.46 -1.52
CA LEU A 48 19.21 -9.11 -2.73
C LEU A 48 18.18 -10.06 -3.36
N GLN A 49 17.43 -10.80 -2.54
CA GLN A 49 16.32 -11.63 -3.02
C GLN A 49 15.18 -10.78 -3.59
N ALA A 50 14.76 -9.74 -2.87
CA ALA A 50 13.68 -8.84 -3.26
C ALA A 50 13.97 -8.09 -4.57
N LYS A 51 15.25 -7.84 -4.90
CA LYS A 51 15.66 -7.29 -6.20
C LYS A 51 15.31 -8.21 -7.37
N ARG A 52 15.28 -9.53 -7.16
CA ARG A 52 14.99 -10.52 -8.22
C ARG A 52 13.50 -10.86 -8.33
N SER A 53 12.75 -10.78 -7.25
CA SER A 53 11.31 -11.13 -7.20
C SER A 53 10.44 -9.92 -6.83
N SER A 54 10.22 -9.73 -5.53
CA SER A 54 9.53 -8.63 -4.88
C SER A 54 9.88 -8.63 -3.39
N GLY A 55 9.88 -7.45 -2.78
CA GLY A 55 9.96 -7.27 -1.33
C GLY A 55 8.59 -6.96 -0.75
N VAL A 56 8.29 -7.50 0.43
CA VAL A 56 7.08 -7.18 1.20
C VAL A 56 7.51 -6.55 2.51
N LEU A 57 6.99 -5.36 2.81
CA LEU A 57 7.24 -4.67 4.07
C LEU A 57 5.93 -4.28 4.74
N GLY A 58 5.86 -4.40 6.07
CA GLY A 58 4.73 -3.90 6.83
C GLY A 58 4.63 -2.39 6.72
N TRP A 59 3.42 -1.88 6.47
CA TRP A 59 3.14 -0.46 6.49
C TRP A 59 2.87 -0.02 7.94
N PRO A 60 3.59 0.98 8.47
CA PRO A 60 3.38 1.46 9.82
C PRO A 60 2.05 2.22 9.89
N GLN A 61 1.00 1.57 10.40
CA GLN A 61 -0.27 2.25 10.65
C GLN A 61 -0.11 3.25 11.79
N LEU A 62 -0.61 4.47 11.61
CA LEU A 62 -0.53 5.51 12.63
C LEU A 62 -1.51 5.22 13.78
N GLY A 63 -1.09 5.55 15.01
CA GLY A 63 -1.89 5.38 16.23
C GLY A 63 -1.92 3.94 16.76
N ASN A 64 -2.95 3.59 17.53
CA ASN A 64 -3.09 2.28 18.19
C ASN A 64 -3.55 1.16 17.22
N GLY A 65 -3.32 1.33 15.92
CA GLY A 65 -3.88 0.49 14.86
C GLY A 65 -5.40 0.66 14.70
N VAL A 66 -6.01 -0.25 13.94
CA VAL A 66 -7.46 -0.21 13.62
C VAL A 66 -8.32 -1.00 14.61
N GLY A 67 -7.70 -1.71 15.57
CA GLY A 67 -8.37 -2.67 16.47
C GLY A 67 -8.81 -3.94 15.73
N ASP A 68 -9.83 -4.63 16.25
CA ASP A 68 -10.39 -5.83 15.60
C ASP A 68 -10.97 -5.48 14.22
N GLU A 69 -10.45 -6.11 13.18
CA GLU A 69 -10.85 -5.92 11.79
C GLU A 69 -11.83 -6.99 11.29
N GLY A 70 -12.08 -8.04 12.06
CA GLY A 70 -12.80 -9.21 11.57
C GLY A 70 -12.04 -9.92 10.46
N ALA A 71 -12.71 -10.22 9.35
CA ALA A 71 -12.10 -10.85 8.17
C ALA A 71 -12.52 -10.10 6.91
N PRO A 72 -12.02 -8.87 6.71
CA PRO A 72 -12.52 -7.99 5.67
C PRO A 72 -12.19 -8.52 4.28
N ARG A 73 -13.17 -8.48 3.38
CA ARG A 73 -13.04 -8.92 1.99
C ARG A 73 -13.70 -7.94 1.04
N VAL A 74 -13.31 -8.03 -0.22
CA VAL A 74 -13.99 -7.33 -1.32
C VAL A 74 -15.37 -7.94 -1.52
N ASN A 75 -16.40 -7.11 -1.40
CA ASN A 75 -17.81 -7.50 -1.55
C ASN A 75 -18.25 -7.31 -3.01
N GLY A 76 -18.15 -8.38 -3.81
CA GLY A 76 -18.49 -8.40 -5.23
C GLY A 76 -17.31 -8.16 -6.17
N ALA A 77 -17.34 -8.82 -7.33
CA ALA A 77 -16.35 -8.66 -8.39
C ALA A 77 -16.62 -7.43 -9.28
N GLY A 78 -15.63 -7.05 -10.11
CA GLY A 78 -15.83 -6.04 -11.15
C GLY A 78 -15.69 -4.59 -10.69
N GLN A 79 -15.18 -4.38 -9.48
CA GLN A 79 -15.00 -3.04 -8.91
C GLN A 79 -13.77 -2.34 -9.50
N GLY A 80 -13.79 -1.01 -9.56
CA GLY A 80 -12.74 -0.19 -10.14
C GLY A 80 -12.88 1.28 -9.74
N GLY A 81 -11.87 2.09 -10.07
CA GLY A 81 -11.86 3.51 -9.69
C GLY A 81 -11.50 3.73 -8.22
N THR A 82 -12.09 4.74 -7.59
CA THR A 82 -11.74 5.21 -6.24
C THR A 82 -12.74 4.77 -5.17
N VAL A 83 -13.62 3.82 -5.47
CA VAL A 83 -14.65 3.31 -4.55
C VAL A 83 -14.54 1.79 -4.46
N LEU A 84 -14.56 1.28 -3.24
CA LEU A 84 -14.47 -0.15 -2.96
C LEU A 84 -15.51 -0.55 -1.90
N SER A 85 -16.33 -1.53 -2.25
CA SER A 85 -17.27 -2.19 -1.36
C SER A 85 -16.59 -3.36 -0.67
N LEU A 86 -16.70 -3.38 0.65
CA LEU A 86 -16.12 -4.38 1.54
C LEU A 86 -17.20 -5.04 2.40
N ASP A 87 -16.94 -6.25 2.86
CA ASP A 87 -17.71 -6.97 3.86
C ASP A 87 -16.79 -7.72 4.84
N GLY A 88 -17.37 -8.44 5.80
CA GLY A 88 -16.60 -9.23 6.78
C GLY A 88 -16.00 -8.43 7.94
N LEU A 89 -16.32 -7.14 8.05
CA LEU A 89 -15.96 -6.31 9.20
C LEU A 89 -16.88 -6.59 10.41
N PRO A 90 -16.47 -6.26 11.64
CA PRO A 90 -17.37 -6.27 12.78
C PRO A 90 -18.59 -5.37 12.55
N PRO A 91 -19.79 -5.75 13.02
CA PRO A 91 -20.98 -4.90 12.93
C PRO A 91 -20.74 -3.51 13.52
N ASN A 92 -21.18 -2.46 12.81
CA ASN A 92 -21.02 -1.05 13.23
C ASN A 92 -19.56 -0.61 13.42
N LYS A 93 -18.60 -1.30 12.78
CA LYS A 93 -17.19 -0.91 12.82
C LYS A 93 -17.01 0.49 12.20
N ALA A 94 -16.46 1.41 12.97
CA ALA A 94 -16.01 2.70 12.46
C ALA A 94 -14.69 2.52 11.69
N ILE A 95 -14.69 3.01 10.46
CA ILE A 95 -13.53 3.16 9.59
C ILE A 95 -13.20 4.65 9.54
N LYS A 96 -11.90 4.96 9.66
CA LYS A 96 -11.44 6.34 9.66
C LYS A 96 -10.66 6.68 8.40
N GLU A 97 -10.80 7.92 7.97
CA GLU A 97 -9.93 8.53 6.98
C GLU A 97 -8.45 8.42 7.40
N GLY A 98 -7.57 8.19 6.41
CA GLY A 98 -6.13 8.06 6.60
C GLY A 98 -5.67 6.65 7.00
N TRP A 99 -6.59 5.70 7.21
CA TRP A 99 -6.22 4.30 7.40
C TRP A 99 -5.74 3.67 6.10
N PHE A 100 -4.61 2.98 6.16
CA PHE A 100 -4.11 2.16 5.06
C PHE A 100 -4.60 0.73 5.16
N PHE A 101 -4.78 0.09 4.02
CA PHE A 101 -5.06 -1.33 3.89
C PHE A 101 -4.34 -1.93 2.68
N SER A 102 -4.12 -3.25 2.72
CA SER A 102 -3.60 -3.98 1.57
C SER A 102 -4.67 -4.84 0.95
N LEU A 103 -4.92 -4.62 -0.34
CA LEU A 103 -5.74 -5.48 -1.17
C LEU A 103 -4.87 -6.61 -1.72
N ASN A 104 -5.21 -7.86 -1.41
CA ASN A 104 -4.54 -9.02 -1.98
C ASN A 104 -5.33 -9.56 -3.16
N ALA A 105 -4.76 -9.47 -4.36
CA ALA A 105 -5.34 -9.99 -5.58
C ALA A 105 -4.26 -10.43 -6.56
N GLY A 106 -4.50 -11.53 -7.28
CA GLY A 106 -3.52 -12.10 -8.21
C GLY A 106 -2.20 -12.53 -7.55
N GLY A 107 -2.21 -12.82 -6.25
CA GLY A 107 -1.02 -13.19 -5.48
C GLY A 107 -0.11 -12.02 -5.12
N ARG A 108 -0.60 -10.77 -5.25
CA ARG A 108 0.14 -9.54 -4.96
C ARG A 108 -0.66 -8.64 -4.03
N ARG A 109 0.04 -7.80 -3.28
CA ARG A 109 -0.56 -6.79 -2.43
C ARG A 109 -0.53 -5.42 -3.08
N TYR A 110 -1.66 -4.72 -3.00
CA TYR A 110 -1.83 -3.35 -3.44
C TYR A 110 -2.23 -2.49 -2.25
N LEU A 111 -1.37 -1.56 -1.87
CA LEU A 111 -1.59 -0.64 -0.76
C LEU A 111 -2.51 0.49 -1.19
N HIS A 112 -3.54 0.73 -0.39
CA HIS A 112 -4.50 1.83 -0.59
C HIS A 112 -4.75 2.53 0.75
N MET A 113 -5.14 3.78 0.69
CA MET A 113 -5.52 4.61 1.82
C MET A 113 -7.01 4.95 1.72
N ILE A 114 -7.70 4.96 2.84
CA ILE A 114 -9.12 5.35 2.93
C ILE A 114 -9.20 6.87 3.02
N THR A 115 -10.04 7.47 2.18
CA THR A 115 -10.12 8.94 2.03
C THR A 115 -11.34 9.58 2.70
N ALA A 116 -12.20 8.79 3.36
CA ALA A 116 -13.33 9.31 4.11
C ALA A 116 -13.72 8.36 5.25
N ASP A 117 -14.22 8.92 6.34
CA ASP A 117 -14.84 8.15 7.42
C ASP A 117 -16.04 7.36 6.89
N ALA A 118 -16.19 6.12 7.37
CA ALA A 118 -17.31 5.25 7.05
C ALA A 118 -17.67 4.37 8.24
N VAL A 119 -18.89 3.83 8.24
CA VAL A 119 -19.33 2.89 9.28
C VAL A 119 -19.89 1.65 8.61
N ALA A 120 -19.40 0.48 9.01
CA ALA A 120 -19.93 -0.78 8.53
C ALA A 120 -21.37 -0.99 9.01
N SER A 121 -22.19 -1.60 8.18
CA SER A 121 -23.56 -1.98 8.52
C SER A 121 -23.61 -2.99 9.67
N ASN A 122 -24.81 -3.30 10.14
CA ASN A 122 -25.02 -4.37 11.12
C ASN A 122 -24.61 -5.78 10.59
N LEU A 123 -24.43 -5.92 9.27
CA LEU A 123 -23.93 -7.12 8.62
C LEU A 123 -22.43 -7.06 8.31
N GLY A 124 -21.72 -5.99 8.73
CA GLY A 124 -20.29 -5.84 8.50
C GLY A 124 -19.91 -5.40 7.08
N ALA A 125 -20.86 -4.88 6.30
CA ALA A 125 -20.62 -4.37 4.95
C ALA A 125 -20.46 -2.85 4.94
N VAL A 126 -19.54 -2.32 4.12
CA VAL A 126 -19.25 -0.90 4.00
C VAL A 126 -18.77 -0.55 2.60
N THR A 127 -19.03 0.67 2.15
CA THR A 127 -18.40 1.22 0.94
C THR A 127 -17.44 2.32 1.36
N VAL A 128 -16.18 2.20 0.96
CA VAL A 128 -15.12 3.17 1.26
C VAL A 128 -14.63 3.85 -0.01
N THR A 129 -14.23 5.10 0.13
CA THR A 129 -13.48 5.84 -0.90
C THR A 129 -11.98 5.66 -0.64
N ILE A 130 -11.21 5.50 -1.70
CA ILE A 130 -9.80 5.09 -1.61
C ILE A 130 -8.89 5.90 -2.53
N GLU A 131 -7.61 6.00 -2.13
CA GLU A 131 -6.51 6.59 -2.89
C GLU A 131 -5.26 5.69 -2.78
N PRO A 132 -4.53 5.40 -3.88
CA PRO A 132 -4.86 5.72 -5.27
C PRO A 132 -6.08 4.95 -5.79
N MET A 133 -6.52 5.24 -7.02
CA MET A 133 -7.53 4.42 -7.69
C MET A 133 -7.09 2.96 -7.84
N LEU A 134 -8.05 2.03 -7.80
CA LEU A 134 -7.83 0.61 -8.03
C LEU A 134 -7.15 0.39 -9.38
N ARG A 135 -5.92 -0.14 -9.33
CA ARG A 135 -5.11 -0.43 -10.53
C ARG A 135 -5.43 -1.78 -11.18
N ILE A 136 -6.18 -2.62 -10.48
CA ILE A 136 -6.66 -3.91 -10.93
C ILE A 136 -8.14 -4.04 -10.57
N VAL A 137 -8.84 -4.92 -11.28
CA VAL A 137 -10.20 -5.31 -10.90
C VAL A 137 -10.08 -6.44 -9.88
N PRO A 138 -10.35 -6.20 -8.58
CA PRO A 138 -10.29 -7.28 -7.59
C PRO A 138 -11.37 -8.33 -7.87
N PRO A 139 -11.05 -9.63 -7.70
CA PRO A 139 -12.07 -10.66 -7.67
C PRO A 139 -12.94 -10.49 -6.43
N ASP A 140 -14.16 -11.02 -6.50
CA ASP A 140 -14.98 -11.19 -5.31
C ASP A 140 -14.23 -11.96 -4.24
N ASN A 141 -14.47 -11.63 -2.97
CA ASN A 141 -13.82 -12.24 -1.80
C ASN A 141 -12.28 -12.06 -1.69
N ALA A 142 -11.70 -11.16 -2.49
CA ALA A 142 -10.29 -10.77 -2.33
C ALA A 142 -10.02 -10.29 -0.89
N VAL A 143 -8.89 -10.70 -0.33
CA VAL A 143 -8.55 -10.43 1.07
C VAL A 143 -8.12 -8.98 1.24
N ILE A 144 -8.62 -8.33 2.29
CA ILE A 144 -8.16 -7.03 2.76
C ILE A 144 -7.38 -7.23 4.07
N GLU A 145 -6.19 -6.63 4.17
CA GLU A 145 -5.40 -6.56 5.40
C GLU A 145 -5.46 -5.11 5.92
N LEU A 146 -6.32 -4.81 6.91
CA LEU A 146 -6.56 -3.46 7.45
C LEU A 146 -5.78 -3.19 8.75
N ALA A 147 -5.57 -4.21 9.59
CA ALA A 147 -4.88 -4.10 10.88
C ALA A 147 -3.36 -4.15 10.73
N ALA A 148 -2.86 -4.92 9.76
CA ALA A 148 -1.45 -5.04 9.46
C ALA A 148 -1.21 -4.91 7.95
N PRO A 149 -1.47 -3.72 7.36
CA PRO A 149 -1.23 -3.48 5.95
C PRO A 149 0.25 -3.71 5.61
N LYS A 150 0.49 -4.14 4.39
CA LYS A 150 1.81 -4.40 3.80
C LYS A 150 1.90 -3.80 2.40
N ILE A 151 3.04 -3.20 2.10
CA ILE A 151 3.39 -2.78 0.75
C ILE A 151 4.25 -3.87 0.10
N GLU A 152 3.93 -4.23 -1.14
CA GLU A 152 4.71 -5.17 -1.95
C GLU A 152 5.24 -4.48 -3.20
N GLY A 153 6.54 -4.60 -3.47
CA GLY A 153 7.14 -3.86 -4.56
C GLY A 153 8.54 -4.33 -4.96
N LEU A 154 9.12 -3.61 -5.91
CA LEU A 154 10.51 -3.76 -6.31
C LEU A 154 11.38 -2.84 -5.47
N VAL A 155 12.50 -3.38 -4.99
CA VAL A 155 13.51 -2.60 -4.28
C VAL A 155 14.37 -1.86 -5.30
N GLN A 156 14.51 -0.56 -5.11
CA GLN A 156 15.35 0.37 -5.86
C GLN A 156 16.25 1.14 -4.87
N GLY A 157 17.50 1.44 -5.18
CA GLY A 157 18.37 2.17 -4.26
C GLY A 157 19.87 1.90 -4.43
N ASN A 158 20.67 2.37 -3.47
CA ASN A 158 22.13 2.46 -3.57
C ASN A 158 22.81 1.08 -3.45
N GLU A 159 23.10 0.48 -4.59
CA GLU A 159 23.65 -0.87 -4.73
C GLU A 159 25.03 -1.04 -4.07
N GLY A 160 25.76 0.06 -3.85
CA GLY A 160 27.06 0.06 -3.18
C GLY A 160 26.99 -0.01 -1.64
N ALA A 161 25.83 0.21 -1.03
CA ALA A 161 25.66 0.20 0.44
C ALA A 161 25.19 -1.17 0.99
N TRP A 162 24.96 -2.15 0.12
CA TRP A 162 24.47 -3.49 0.51
C TRP A 162 25.62 -4.49 0.71
N GLU A 163 26.74 -4.01 1.22
CA GLU A 163 27.79 -4.86 1.79
C GLU A 163 27.58 -4.92 3.31
N PRO A 164 27.63 -6.11 3.95
CA PRO A 164 27.38 -6.24 5.38
C PRO A 164 28.23 -5.30 6.25
N ASP A 165 29.50 -5.12 5.89
CA ASP A 165 30.44 -4.28 6.64
C ASP A 165 30.07 -2.78 6.53
N LEU A 166 29.61 -2.33 5.36
CA LEU A 166 29.13 -0.95 5.14
C LEU A 166 27.78 -0.67 5.83
N ALA A 167 26.92 -1.68 5.91
CA ALA A 167 25.63 -1.59 6.59
C ALA A 167 25.79 -1.37 8.11
N GLU A 168 26.83 -1.95 8.71
CA GLU A 168 27.18 -1.75 10.13
C GLU A 168 27.68 -0.31 10.40
N GLU A 169 28.45 0.25 9.46
CA GLU A 169 29.09 1.56 9.63
C GLU A 169 28.15 2.74 9.33
N VAL A 170 27.35 2.65 8.25
CA VAL A 170 26.59 3.78 7.68
C VAL A 170 25.06 3.57 7.75
N GLY A 171 24.59 2.35 7.99
CA GLY A 171 23.17 1.99 7.90
C GLY A 171 22.73 1.63 6.48
N LEU A 172 21.50 1.15 6.34
CA LEU A 172 20.92 0.72 5.06
C LEU A 172 19.81 1.66 4.63
N SER A 173 19.85 2.11 3.37
CA SER A 173 18.74 2.83 2.75
C SER A 173 18.33 2.17 1.45
N PHE A 174 17.02 2.08 1.24
CA PHE A 174 16.43 1.59 0.00
C PHE A 174 15.03 2.17 -0.18
N THR A 175 14.55 2.16 -1.42
CA THR A 175 13.18 2.53 -1.78
C THR A 175 12.44 1.29 -2.25
N LEU A 176 11.26 1.05 -1.70
CA LEU A 176 10.34 0.04 -2.21
C LEU A 176 9.27 0.73 -3.05
N VAL A 177 9.23 0.43 -4.34
CA VAL A 177 8.21 0.97 -5.27
C VAL A 177 7.25 -0.14 -5.62
N GLU A 178 5.95 0.09 -5.40
CA GLU A 178 4.92 -0.90 -5.64
C GLU A 178 4.89 -1.35 -7.12
N ARG A 179 4.73 -2.66 -7.35
CA ARG A 179 4.79 -3.23 -8.70
C ARG A 179 3.43 -3.11 -9.41
N GLU A 180 3.46 -3.20 -10.75
CA GLU A 180 2.31 -3.54 -11.59
C GLU A 180 2.20 -5.05 -11.75
#